data_AF-A0A9J6DJG1-F1
#
_entry.id   AF-A0A9J6DJG1-F1
#
_cell.length_a   1.000
_cell.length_b   1.000
_cell.length_c   1.000
_cell.angle_alpha   90.00
_cell.angle_beta   90.00
_cell.angle_gamma   90.00
#
_symmetry.space_group_name_H-M   'P 1'
#
loop_
_entity.id
_entity.type
_entity.pdbx_description
1 polymer ?
#
loop_
_entity_poly.entity_id
_entity_poly.type
_entity_poly.pdbx_seq_one_letter_code
_entity_poly.pdbx_strand_id
1 'polypeptide(L)'
;MELHADMLERVAGSALSFFNATPRGRIFNRFSVDLEMNDTRVFVFSKQLVQNILYVFARLAVIGTQAPFVFALTLCAEIMLLLCLRYLIRGTMLGRLYESTRLSRLLQHLTETLDCIGLIRCYGVMERFCSRFRRMLMVYLESFNMFVYCFAVGRLISTICALLIIVLTVAIIVAPAHDDPGSAAMAGLSLLSAFTVPFALVVVFVSGFWNALGEAAFQRALEYTKLPLEKPYYVGKITGSQSSKLRLDSAARKACS
;
A
#
# COMPACT_ATOMS: atom_id res chain seq x y z
N MET A 1 -3.19 -1.92 18.23
CA MET A 1 -2.78 -1.06 19.37
C MET A 1 -1.43 -1.48 19.97
N GLU A 2 -1.20 -2.76 20.28
CA GLU A 2 0.11 -3.22 20.80
C GLU A 2 1.27 -2.89 19.85
N LEU A 3 1.13 -3.16 18.54
CA LEU A 3 2.17 -2.84 17.55
C LEU A 3 2.56 -1.35 17.53
N HIS A 4 1.58 -0.44 17.66
CA HIS A 4 1.85 0.99 17.70
C HIS A 4 2.61 1.37 18.97
N ALA A 5 2.24 0.82 20.12
CA ALA A 5 2.91 1.07 21.39
C ALA A 5 4.37 0.58 21.36
N ASP A 6 4.59 -0.65 20.87
CA ASP A 6 5.92 -1.24 20.73
C ASP A 6 6.81 -0.43 19.78
N MET A 7 6.28 0.00 18.63
CA MET A 7 7.01 0.87 17.71
C MET A 7 7.36 2.22 18.36
N LEU A 8 6.43 2.81 19.12
CA LEU A 8 6.64 4.09 19.78
C LEU A 8 7.74 4.00 20.85
N GLU A 9 7.68 2.98 21.71
CA GLU A 9 8.68 2.76 22.76
C GLU A 9 10.08 2.60 22.15
N ARG A 10 10.18 1.79 21.08
CA ARG A 10 11.44 1.50 20.41
C ARG A 10 12.03 2.69 19.68
N VAL A 11 11.18 3.49 19.01
CA VAL A 11 11.63 4.72 18.36
C VAL A 11 12.06 5.75 19.40
N ALA A 12 11.28 5.95 20.47
CA ALA A 12 11.60 6.91 21.53
C ALA A 12 12.91 6.56 22.25
N GLY A 13 13.19 5.27 22.44
CA GLY A 13 14.44 4.79 23.03
C GLY A 13 15.59 4.60 22.06
N SER A 14 15.47 5.00 20.78
CA SER A 14 16.52 4.77 19.77
C SER A 14 17.67 5.79 19.86
N ALA A 15 18.88 5.37 19.48
CA ALA A 15 20.07 6.23 19.53
C ALA A 15 19.95 7.45 18.59
N LEU A 16 20.59 8.57 18.96
CA LEU A 16 20.57 9.81 18.17
C LEU A 16 21.01 9.63 16.70
N SER A 17 21.89 8.66 16.42
CA SER A 17 22.32 8.33 15.06
C SER A 17 21.15 7.90 14.15
N PHE A 18 20.13 7.24 14.69
CA PHE A 18 18.92 6.86 13.95
C PHE A 18 18.16 8.10 13.48
N PHE A 19 17.98 9.10 14.35
CA PHE A 19 17.27 10.33 14.04
C PHE A 19 18.04 11.24 13.07
N ASN A 20 19.37 11.20 13.08
CA ASN A 20 20.18 11.90 12.09
C ASN A 20 20.11 11.25 10.70
N ALA A 21 20.03 9.91 10.64
CA ALA A 21 19.96 9.17 9.39
C ALA A 21 18.54 9.10 8.80
N THR A 22 17.51 9.21 9.64
CA THR A 22 16.11 8.99 9.26
C THR A 22 15.31 10.29 9.33
N PRO A 23 14.85 10.84 8.19
CA PRO A 23 14.06 12.05 8.19
C PRO A 23 12.76 11.89 9.00
N ARG A 24 12.38 12.92 9.75
CA ARG A 24 11.13 12.97 10.55
C ARG A 24 9.90 12.57 9.72
N GLY A 25 9.81 13.03 8.47
CA GLY A 25 8.72 12.69 7.55
C GLY A 25 8.61 11.20 7.21
N ARG A 26 9.73 10.45 7.22
CA ARG A 26 9.71 9.00 7.02
C ARG A 26 9.13 8.29 8.24
N ILE A 27 9.55 8.67 9.45
CA ILE A 27 9.02 8.10 10.71
C ILE A 27 7.51 8.34 10.79
N PHE A 28 7.08 9.58 10.54
CA PHE A 28 5.65 9.93 10.49
C PHE A 28 4.90 9.09 9.47
N ASN A 29 5.44 8.91 8.25
CA ASN A 29 4.80 8.06 7.25
C ASN A 29 4.67 6.59 7.69
N ARG A 30 5.58 6.07 8.53
CA ARG A 30 5.44 4.72 9.11
C ARG A 30 4.33 4.64 10.14
N PHE A 31 4.22 5.61 11.04
CA PHE A 31 3.15 5.65 12.04
C PHE A 31 1.78 5.96 11.45
N SER A 32 1.69 6.78 10.40
CA SER A 32 0.41 7.12 9.79
C SER A 32 -0.03 6.11 8.73
N VAL A 33 0.76 5.94 7.66
CA VAL A 33 0.32 5.18 6.48
C VAL A 33 0.50 3.68 6.65
N ASP A 34 1.65 3.24 7.17
CA ASP A 34 1.92 1.81 7.29
C ASP A 34 1.07 1.16 8.40
N LEU A 35 0.83 1.85 9.52
CA LEU A 35 -0.08 1.35 10.57
C LEU A 35 -1.55 1.34 10.14
N GLU A 36 -2.03 2.40 9.46
CA GLU A 36 -3.40 2.39 8.91
C GLU A 36 -3.60 1.24 7.91
N MET A 37 -2.57 0.97 7.09
CA MET A 37 -2.57 -0.15 6.15
C MET A 37 -2.74 -1.49 6.88
N ASN A 38 -1.98 -1.71 7.95
CA ASN A 38 -2.00 -2.97 8.70
C ASN A 38 -3.28 -3.15 9.53
N ASP A 39 -3.75 -2.10 10.20
CA ASP A 39 -4.86 -2.19 11.14
C ASP A 39 -6.22 -2.32 10.44
N THR A 40 -6.40 -1.64 9.29
CA THR A 40 -7.71 -1.57 8.62
C THR A 40 -7.68 -2.23 7.25
N ARG A 41 -6.73 -1.84 6.39
CA ARG A 41 -6.80 -2.17 4.96
C ARG A 41 -6.52 -3.65 4.68
N VAL A 42 -5.51 -4.23 5.34
CA VAL A 42 -5.15 -5.65 5.16
C VAL A 42 -6.35 -6.56 5.45
N PHE A 43 -7.04 -6.35 6.56
CA PHE A 43 -8.20 -7.17 6.91
C PHE A 43 -9.31 -7.09 5.86
N VAL A 44 -9.67 -5.86 5.45
CA VAL A 44 -10.72 -5.64 4.44
C VAL A 44 -10.35 -6.31 3.10
N PHE A 45 -9.13 -6.10 2.61
CA PHE A 45 -8.69 -6.67 1.35
C PHE A 45 -8.45 -8.17 1.43
N SER A 46 -8.02 -8.72 2.56
CA SER A 46 -7.89 -10.17 2.77
C SER A 46 -9.26 -10.84 2.73
N LYS A 47 -10.26 -10.29 3.42
CA LYS A 47 -11.64 -10.78 3.36
C LYS A 47 -12.17 -10.74 1.93
N GLN A 48 -11.97 -9.61 1.23
CA GLN A 48 -12.42 -9.44 -0.15
C GLN A 48 -11.72 -10.43 -1.09
N LEU A 49 -10.43 -10.68 -0.90
CA LEU A 49 -9.65 -11.64 -1.68
C LEU A 49 -10.24 -13.05 -1.54
N VAL A 50 -10.39 -13.54 -0.31
CA VAL A 50 -10.94 -14.88 -0.04
C VAL A 50 -12.36 -15.02 -0.59
N GLN A 51 -13.22 -14.02 -0.36
CA GLN A 51 -14.59 -14.02 -0.83
C GLN A 51 -14.67 -14.09 -2.37
N ASN A 52 -13.85 -13.31 -3.08
CA ASN A 52 -13.89 -13.30 -4.54
C ASN A 52 -13.23 -14.54 -5.17
N ILE A 53 -12.21 -15.12 -4.54
CA ILE A 53 -11.66 -16.41 -4.97
C ILE A 53 -12.74 -17.50 -4.89
N LEU A 54 -13.42 -17.61 -3.74
CA LEU A 54 -14.52 -18.57 -3.57
C LEU A 54 -15.67 -18.30 -4.56
N TYR A 55 -16.01 -17.03 -4.79
CA TYR A 55 -17.02 -16.63 -5.76
C TYR A 55 -16.67 -17.10 -7.18
N VAL A 56 -15.43 -16.90 -7.63
CA VAL A 56 -14.96 -17.34 -8.95
C VAL A 56 -15.06 -18.86 -9.07
N PHE A 57 -14.60 -19.61 -8.07
CA PHE A 57 -14.72 -21.08 -8.09
C PHE A 57 -16.18 -21.55 -8.15
N ALA A 58 -17.07 -20.94 -7.36
CA ALA A 58 -18.48 -21.27 -7.37
C ALA A 58 -19.11 -20.98 -8.74
N ARG A 59 -18.79 -19.85 -9.36
CA ARG A 59 -19.28 -19.49 -10.71
C ARG A 59 -18.77 -20.44 -11.78
N LEU A 60 -17.49 -20.79 -11.75
CA LEU A 60 -16.91 -21.76 -12.68
C LEU A 60 -17.53 -23.14 -12.53
N ALA A 61 -17.82 -23.59 -11.30
CA ALA A 61 -18.53 -24.85 -11.06
C ALA A 61 -19.94 -24.84 -11.66
N VAL A 62 -20.71 -23.76 -11.46
CA VAL A 62 -22.04 -23.60 -12.07
C VAL A 62 -21.94 -23.70 -13.59
N ILE A 63 -21.03 -22.94 -14.22
CA ILE A 63 -20.87 -22.97 -15.70
C ILE A 63 -20.49 -24.36 -16.18
N GLY A 64 -19.58 -25.05 -15.48
CA GLY A 64 -19.15 -26.41 -15.82
C GLY A 64 -20.28 -27.45 -15.80
N THR A 65 -21.22 -27.32 -14.86
CA THR A 65 -22.38 -28.24 -14.77
C THR A 65 -23.46 -27.94 -15.81
N GLN A 66 -23.65 -26.68 -16.17
CA GLN A 66 -24.76 -26.25 -17.04
C GLN A 66 -24.39 -26.28 -18.52
N ALA A 67 -23.17 -25.84 -18.87
CA ALA A 67 -22.74 -25.67 -20.26
C ALA A 67 -21.22 -25.92 -20.40
N PRO A 68 -20.80 -27.19 -20.60
CA PRO A 68 -19.39 -27.57 -20.68
C PRO A 68 -18.60 -26.85 -21.79
N PHE A 69 -19.24 -26.54 -22.92
CA PHE A 69 -18.59 -25.80 -24.01
C PHE A 69 -18.32 -24.34 -23.63
N VAL A 70 -19.28 -23.68 -22.98
CA VAL A 70 -19.11 -22.32 -22.46
C VAL A 70 -18.04 -22.31 -21.37
N PHE A 71 -17.99 -23.33 -20.53
CA PHE A 71 -16.95 -23.46 -19.52
C PHE A 71 -15.55 -23.43 -20.11
N ALA A 72 -15.29 -24.22 -21.17
CA ALA A 72 -13.99 -24.24 -21.83
C ALA A 72 -13.61 -22.86 -22.40
N LEU A 73 -14.56 -22.18 -23.05
CA LEU A 73 -14.35 -20.84 -23.59
C LEU A 73 -14.07 -19.81 -22.50
N THR A 74 -14.89 -19.77 -21.45
CA THR A 74 -14.72 -18.88 -20.30
C THR A 74 -13.37 -19.14 -19.65
N LEU A 75 -12.99 -20.39 -19.41
CA LEU A 75 -11.72 -20.75 -18.80
C LEU A 75 -10.52 -20.22 -19.60
N CYS A 76 -10.54 -20.37 -20.93
CA CYS A 76 -9.51 -19.81 -21.80
C CYS A 76 -9.43 -18.27 -21.71
N ALA A 77 -10.57 -17.59 -21.73
CA ALA A 77 -10.63 -16.14 -21.59
C ALA A 77 -10.09 -15.66 -20.23
N GLU A 78 -10.44 -16.37 -19.14
CA GLU A 78 -9.97 -16.04 -17.79
C GLU A 78 -8.47 -16.26 -17.63
N ILE A 79 -7.90 -17.32 -18.21
CA ILE A 79 -6.45 -17.54 -18.19
C ILE A 79 -5.73 -16.39 -18.89
N MET A 80 -6.22 -15.95 -20.05
CA MET A 80 -5.66 -14.80 -20.78
C MET A 80 -5.77 -13.51 -19.96
N LEU A 81 -6.92 -13.29 -19.31
CA LEU A 81 -7.11 -12.14 -18.42
C LEU A 81 -6.13 -12.18 -17.24
N LEU A 82 -5.94 -13.33 -16.59
CA LEU A 82 -4.98 -13.50 -15.49
C LEU A 82 -3.54 -13.20 -15.91
N LEU A 83 -3.14 -13.64 -17.11
CA LEU A 83 -1.82 -13.33 -17.65
C LEU A 83 -1.66 -11.83 -17.88
N CYS A 84 -2.65 -11.19 -18.52
CA CYS A 84 -2.65 -9.75 -18.75
C CYS A 84 -2.57 -8.96 -17.43
N LEU A 85 -3.42 -9.31 -16.46
CA LEU A 85 -3.41 -8.73 -15.13
C LEU A 85 -2.04 -8.89 -14.48
N ARG A 86 -1.44 -10.08 -14.47
CA ARG A 86 -0.08 -10.28 -13.91
C ARG A 86 0.96 -9.30 -14.46
N TYR A 87 0.93 -8.98 -15.75
CA TYR A 87 1.83 -7.95 -16.31
C TYR A 87 1.53 -6.55 -15.78
N LEU A 88 0.25 -6.20 -15.62
CA LEU A 88 -0.15 -4.92 -15.01
C LEU A 88 0.31 -4.80 -13.54
N ILE A 89 0.37 -5.89 -12.74
CA ILE A 89 0.94 -5.85 -11.37
C ILE A 89 2.38 -5.38 -11.40
N ARG A 90 3.19 -5.99 -12.29
CA ARG A 90 4.62 -5.70 -12.34
C ARG A 90 4.87 -4.23 -12.69
N GLY A 91 4.06 -3.67 -13.59
CA GLY A 91 4.12 -2.24 -13.91
C GLY A 91 3.75 -1.35 -12.73
N THR A 92 2.70 -1.69 -11.98
CA THR A 92 2.20 -0.87 -10.86
C THR A 92 3.08 -0.91 -9.60
N MET A 93 3.73 -2.05 -9.32
CA MET A 93 4.62 -2.20 -8.16
C MET A 93 5.77 -1.19 -8.17
N LEU A 94 6.36 -0.94 -9.36
CA LEU A 94 7.41 0.06 -9.52
C LEU A 94 6.91 1.48 -9.25
N GLY A 95 5.74 1.83 -9.80
CA GLY A 95 5.09 3.13 -9.58
C GLY A 95 4.88 3.45 -8.10
N ARG A 96 4.58 2.43 -7.29
CA ARG A 96 4.32 2.61 -5.86
C ARG A 96 5.57 2.81 -5.00
N LEU A 97 6.70 2.22 -5.36
CA LEU A 97 7.96 2.50 -4.67
C LEU A 97 8.32 4.01 -4.77
N TYR A 98 8.06 4.59 -5.94
CA TYR A 98 8.22 6.03 -6.14
C TYR A 98 7.20 6.84 -5.33
N GLU A 99 5.94 6.40 -5.26
CA GLU A 99 4.86 7.05 -4.50
C GLU A 99 5.24 7.23 -3.01
N SER A 100 5.62 6.14 -2.33
CA SER A 100 5.99 6.20 -0.89
C SER A 100 7.20 7.13 -0.62
N THR A 101 8.19 7.10 -1.51
CA THR A 101 9.38 7.96 -1.38
C THR A 101 9.04 9.42 -1.65
N ARG A 102 8.19 9.71 -2.64
CA ARG A 102 7.72 11.05 -2.98
C ARG A 102 6.86 11.63 -1.87
N LEU A 103 5.95 10.85 -1.28
CA LEU A 103 5.13 11.24 -0.14
C LEU A 103 5.98 11.62 1.08
N SER A 104 6.97 10.79 1.42
CA SER A 104 7.88 11.08 2.55
C SER A 104 8.61 12.42 2.38
N ARG A 105 9.06 12.75 1.16
CA ARG A 105 9.70 14.05 0.85
C ARG A 105 8.71 15.22 0.92
N LEU A 106 7.48 15.01 0.43
CA LEU A 106 6.42 16.01 0.47
C LEU A 106 6.07 16.37 1.92
N LEU A 107 5.90 15.36 2.77
CA LEU A 107 5.62 15.55 4.20
C LEU A 107 6.78 16.20 4.93
N GLN A 108 8.02 15.83 4.59
CA GLN A 108 9.21 16.50 5.15
C GLN A 108 9.21 18.01 4.80
N HIS A 109 9.03 18.37 3.53
CA HIS A 109 8.95 19.78 3.12
C HIS A 109 7.81 20.51 3.83
N LEU A 110 6.66 19.87 4.03
CA LEU A 110 5.54 20.43 4.77
C LEU A 110 5.93 20.70 6.23
N THR A 111 6.53 19.73 6.92
CA THR A 111 6.97 19.91 8.31
C THR A 111 8.00 21.03 8.45
N GLU A 112 8.99 21.12 7.55
CA GLU A 112 9.98 22.19 7.55
C GLU A 112 9.34 23.57 7.29
N THR A 113 8.32 23.62 6.41
CA THR A 113 7.58 24.85 6.13
C THR A 113 6.76 25.30 7.34
N LEU A 114 6.13 24.36 8.06
CA LEU A 114 5.36 24.65 9.27
C LEU A 114 6.26 25.13 10.42
N ASP A 115 7.41 24.46 10.62
CA ASP A 115 8.41 24.86 11.62
C ASP A 115 8.92 26.30 11.38
N CYS A 116 9.05 26.71 10.11
CA CYS A 116 9.62 28.01 9.70
C CYS A 116 8.59 29.03 9.18
N ILE A 117 7.28 28.82 9.40
CA ILE A 117 6.25 29.60 8.71
C ILE A 117 6.31 31.11 9.01
N GLY A 118 6.69 31.49 10.24
CA GLY A 118 6.88 32.88 10.64
C GLY A 118 7.98 33.56 9.83
N LEU A 119 9.15 32.91 9.70
CA LEU A 119 10.27 33.40 8.89
C LEU A 119 9.88 33.52 7.41
N ILE A 120 9.21 32.51 6.85
CA ILE A 120 8.76 32.52 5.46
C ILE A 120 7.84 33.72 5.17
N ARG A 121 6.96 34.06 6.11
CA ARG A 121 6.09 35.25 6.02
C ARG A 121 6.89 36.54 6.12
N CYS A 122 7.79 36.66 7.10
CA CYS A 122 8.61 37.85 7.30
C CYS A 122 9.51 38.17 6.10
N TYR A 123 10.05 37.16 5.42
CA TYR A 123 10.88 37.33 4.22
C TYR A 123 10.07 37.47 2.92
N GLY A 124 8.73 37.38 2.96
CA GLY A 124 7.90 37.52 1.76
C GLY A 124 8.08 36.41 0.71
N VAL A 125 8.61 35.23 1.10
CA VAL A 125 8.96 34.13 0.16
C VAL A 125 7.91 33.01 0.09
N MET A 126 6.70 33.26 0.58
CA MET A 126 5.62 32.26 0.67
C MET A 126 5.31 31.60 -0.68
N GLU A 127 5.24 32.39 -1.75
CA GLU A 127 4.90 31.90 -3.09
C GLU A 127 5.92 30.89 -3.62
N ARG A 128 7.21 31.10 -3.33
CA ARG A 128 8.28 30.16 -3.72
C ARG A 128 8.10 28.79 -3.05
N PHE A 129 7.78 28.78 -1.76
CA PHE A 129 7.51 27.54 -1.01
C PHE A 129 6.23 26.85 -1.52
N CYS A 130 5.16 27.60 -1.77
CA CYS A 130 3.91 27.07 -2.33
C CYS A 130 4.10 26.47 -3.72
N SER A 131 4.86 27.14 -4.60
CA SER A 131 5.19 26.64 -5.93
C SER A 131 6.02 25.36 -5.86
N ARG A 132 7.00 25.31 -4.95
CA ARG A 132 7.81 24.11 -4.70
C ARG A 132 6.96 22.94 -4.20
N PHE A 133 6.07 23.18 -3.23
CA PHE A 133 5.14 22.19 -2.72
C PHE A 133 4.22 21.66 -3.83
N ARG A 134 3.64 22.55 -4.65
CA ARG A 134 2.77 22.17 -5.79
C ARG A 134 3.51 21.26 -6.78
N ARG A 135 4.78 21.56 -7.08
CA ARG A 135 5.60 20.71 -7.96
C ARG A 135 5.82 19.32 -7.36
N MET A 136 6.15 19.23 -6.07
CA MET A 136 6.30 17.94 -5.38
C MET A 136 4.99 17.16 -5.37
N LEU A 137 3.86 17.84 -5.14
CA LEU A 137 2.53 17.24 -5.15
C LEU A 137 2.17 16.69 -6.54
N MET A 138 2.43 17.43 -7.62
CA MET A 138 2.19 16.95 -8.99
C MET A 138 2.98 15.67 -9.29
N VAL A 139 4.26 15.63 -8.92
CA VAL A 139 5.13 14.46 -9.10
C VAL A 139 4.63 13.28 -8.25
N TYR A 140 4.15 13.53 -7.03
CA TYR A 140 3.51 12.48 -6.21
C TYR A 140 2.24 11.94 -6.87
N LEU A 141 1.34 12.83 -7.33
CA LEU A 141 0.09 12.47 -8.00
C LEU A 141 0.32 11.67 -9.28
N GLU A 142 1.35 12.00 -10.05
CA GLU A 142 1.73 11.24 -11.25
C GLU A 142 2.04 9.76 -10.93
N SER A 143 2.80 9.50 -9.86
CA SER A 143 3.07 8.14 -9.40
C SER A 143 1.80 7.40 -8.96
N PHE A 144 0.91 8.10 -8.26
CA PHE A 144 -0.37 7.52 -7.84
C PHE A 144 -1.29 7.22 -9.04
N ASN A 145 -1.35 8.13 -10.01
CA ASN A 145 -2.15 7.99 -11.23
C ASN A 145 -1.76 6.77 -12.07
N MET A 146 -0.47 6.37 -12.05
CA MET A 146 -0.01 5.15 -12.73
C MET A 146 -0.80 3.91 -12.29
N PHE A 147 -1.04 3.75 -10.98
CA PHE A 147 -1.86 2.65 -10.45
C PHE A 147 -3.30 2.72 -10.96
N VAL A 148 -3.89 3.92 -10.93
CA VAL A 148 -5.27 4.17 -11.39
C VAL A 148 -5.41 3.82 -12.88
N TYR A 149 -4.45 4.22 -13.72
CA TYR A 149 -4.47 3.90 -15.15
C TYR A 149 -4.35 2.40 -15.42
N CYS A 150 -3.41 1.70 -14.77
CA CYS A 150 -3.30 0.25 -14.91
C CYS A 150 -4.57 -0.48 -14.48
N PHE A 151 -5.20 -0.04 -13.38
CA PHE A 151 -6.48 -0.58 -12.95
C PHE A 151 -7.60 -0.30 -13.96
N ALA A 152 -7.69 0.92 -14.50
CA ALA A 152 -8.67 1.27 -15.52
C ALA A 152 -8.50 0.42 -16.79
N VAL A 153 -7.27 0.18 -17.24
CA VAL A 153 -6.98 -0.72 -18.37
C VAL A 153 -7.40 -2.16 -18.04
N GLY A 154 -7.07 -2.66 -16.85
CA GLY A 154 -7.50 -4.00 -16.42
C GLY A 154 -9.02 -4.16 -16.38
N ARG A 155 -9.74 -3.13 -15.93
CA ARG A 155 -11.21 -3.07 -15.96
C ARG A 155 -11.75 -3.05 -17.39
N LEU A 156 -11.14 -2.27 -18.29
CA LEU A 156 -11.54 -2.21 -19.68
C LEU A 156 -11.39 -3.56 -20.39
N ILE A 157 -10.23 -4.21 -20.21
CA ILE A 157 -9.98 -5.54 -20.78
C ILE A 157 -10.98 -6.56 -20.22
N SER A 158 -11.24 -6.53 -18.92
CA SER A 158 -12.26 -7.38 -18.28
C SER A 158 -13.66 -7.14 -18.86
N THR A 159 -14.06 -5.89 -19.10
CA THR A 159 -15.35 -5.59 -19.74
C THR A 159 -15.43 -6.09 -21.17
N ILE A 160 -14.34 -5.99 -21.95
CA ILE A 160 -14.28 -6.52 -23.31
C ILE A 160 -14.38 -8.05 -23.29
N CYS A 161 -13.64 -8.72 -22.41
CA CYS A 161 -13.74 -10.17 -22.23
C CYS A 161 -15.17 -10.60 -21.86
N ALA A 162 -15.82 -9.89 -20.94
CA ALA A 162 -17.19 -10.19 -20.53
C ALA A 162 -18.19 -10.04 -21.69
N LEU A 163 -18.04 -8.99 -22.52
CA LEU A 163 -18.86 -8.80 -23.72
C LEU A 163 -18.63 -9.89 -24.76
N LEU A 164 -17.37 -10.29 -25.00
CA LEU A 164 -17.04 -11.39 -25.92
C LEU A 164 -17.66 -12.71 -25.47
N ILE A 165 -17.61 -13.02 -24.17
CA ILE A 165 -18.25 -14.20 -23.60
C ILE A 165 -19.76 -14.17 -23.88
N ILE A 166 -20.43 -13.02 -23.68
CA ILE A 166 -21.87 -12.89 -23.97
C ILE A 166 -22.16 -13.16 -25.45
N VAL A 167 -21.44 -12.52 -26.37
CA VAL A 167 -21.67 -12.69 -27.82
C VAL A 167 -21.49 -14.14 -28.24
N LEU A 168 -20.42 -14.78 -27.76
CA LEU A 168 -20.12 -16.17 -28.11
C LEU A 168 -21.14 -17.14 -27.51
N THR A 169 -21.50 -16.98 -26.24
CA THR A 169 -22.51 -17.85 -25.59
C THR A 169 -23.89 -17.74 -26.24
N VAL A 170 -24.33 -16.55 -26.64
CA VAL A 170 -25.57 -16.37 -27.42
C VAL A 170 -25.47 -17.09 -28.76
N ALA A 171 -24.35 -16.95 -29.48
CA ALA A 171 -24.13 -17.62 -30.76
C ALA A 171 -24.09 -19.16 -30.64
N ILE A 172 -23.54 -19.69 -29.55
CA ILE A 172 -23.34 -21.14 -29.36
C ILE A 172 -24.59 -21.81 -28.77
N ILE A 173 -25.27 -21.18 -27.82
CA ILE A 173 -26.39 -21.82 -27.11
C ILE A 173 -27.74 -21.39 -27.67
N VAL A 174 -27.96 -20.09 -27.89
CA VAL A 174 -29.29 -19.56 -28.20
C VAL A 174 -29.62 -19.75 -29.68
N ALA A 175 -28.65 -19.59 -30.59
CA ALA A 175 -28.88 -19.76 -32.02
C ALA A 175 -29.28 -21.21 -32.43
N PRO A 176 -28.72 -22.28 -31.82
CA PRO A 176 -29.10 -23.66 -32.17
C PRO A 176 -30.27 -24.23 -31.36
N ALA A 177 -30.55 -23.74 -30.15
CA ALA A 177 -31.49 -24.35 -29.21
C ALA A 177 -32.88 -23.70 -29.19
N HIS A 178 -33.34 -23.19 -30.33
CA HIS A 178 -34.49 -22.28 -30.46
C HIS A 178 -35.83 -22.84 -29.90
N ASP A 179 -35.95 -24.16 -29.70
CA ASP A 179 -37.22 -24.82 -29.37
C ASP A 179 -37.33 -25.40 -27.94
N ASP A 180 -36.27 -25.34 -27.11
CA ASP A 180 -36.27 -25.93 -25.76
C ASP A 180 -36.31 -24.87 -24.62
N PRO A 181 -37.42 -24.72 -23.89
CA PRO A 181 -37.54 -23.77 -22.77
C PRO A 181 -36.54 -24.02 -21.63
N GLY A 182 -36.17 -25.28 -21.39
CA GLY A 182 -35.16 -25.65 -20.41
C GLY A 182 -33.75 -25.17 -20.79
N SER A 183 -33.47 -25.12 -22.10
CA SER A 183 -32.19 -24.62 -22.63
C SER A 183 -32.01 -23.12 -22.37
N ALA A 184 -33.09 -22.33 -22.50
CA ALA A 184 -33.04 -20.89 -22.26
C ALA A 184 -32.70 -20.51 -20.81
N ALA A 185 -33.24 -21.24 -19.83
CA ALA A 185 -32.94 -21.01 -18.41
C ALA A 185 -31.49 -21.36 -18.06
N MET A 186 -30.98 -22.49 -18.56
CA MET A 186 -29.58 -22.91 -18.39
C MET A 186 -28.62 -21.94 -19.10
N ALA A 187 -28.99 -21.48 -20.30
CA ALA A 187 -28.24 -20.47 -21.05
C ALA A 187 -28.13 -19.16 -20.27
N GLY A 188 -29.25 -18.62 -19.78
CA GLY A 188 -29.27 -17.39 -18.99
C GLY A 188 -28.45 -17.49 -17.71
N LEU A 189 -28.52 -18.62 -17.00
CA LEU A 189 -27.74 -18.85 -15.79
C LEU A 189 -26.22 -18.94 -16.07
N SER A 190 -25.84 -19.63 -17.15
CA SER A 190 -24.44 -19.74 -17.58
C SER A 190 -23.88 -18.40 -18.05
N LEU A 191 -24.67 -17.61 -18.80
CA LEU A 191 -24.36 -16.25 -19.23
C LEU A 191 -24.11 -15.32 -18.05
N LEU A 192 -25.05 -15.25 -17.11
CA LEU A 192 -24.92 -14.40 -15.93
C LEU A 192 -23.70 -14.80 -15.11
N SER A 193 -23.48 -16.11 -14.94
CA SER A 193 -22.33 -16.61 -14.19
C SER A 193 -21.03 -16.23 -14.88
N ALA A 194 -20.90 -16.49 -16.19
CA ALA A 194 -19.70 -16.21 -16.97
C ALA A 194 -19.40 -14.71 -17.10
N PHE A 195 -20.43 -13.85 -17.17
CA PHE A 195 -20.28 -12.40 -17.20
C PHE A 195 -19.64 -11.85 -15.91
N THR A 196 -19.93 -12.44 -14.75
CA THR A 196 -19.44 -11.94 -13.45
C THR A 196 -18.00 -12.34 -13.12
N VAL A 197 -17.47 -13.40 -13.74
CA VAL A 197 -16.13 -13.94 -13.44
C VAL A 197 -15.00 -12.94 -13.77
N PRO A 198 -14.97 -12.30 -14.96
CA PRO A 198 -13.92 -11.33 -15.29
C PRO A 198 -13.84 -10.19 -14.29
N PHE A 199 -14.99 -9.70 -13.81
CA PHE A 199 -15.07 -8.62 -12.83
C PHE A 199 -14.51 -9.07 -11.47
N ALA A 200 -14.90 -10.28 -11.03
CA ALA A 200 -14.41 -10.85 -9.79
C ALA A 200 -12.88 -11.08 -9.84
N LEU A 201 -12.32 -11.50 -10.97
CA LEU A 201 -10.86 -11.63 -11.12
C LEU A 201 -10.12 -10.30 -11.02
N VAL A 202 -10.68 -9.22 -11.57
CA VAL A 202 -10.10 -7.88 -11.37
C VAL A 202 -10.14 -7.46 -9.90
N VAL A 203 -11.18 -7.84 -9.15
CA VAL A 203 -11.25 -7.60 -7.71
C VAL A 203 -10.22 -8.45 -6.96
N VAL A 204 -10.09 -9.74 -7.26
CA VAL A 204 -9.04 -10.62 -6.71
C VAL A 204 -7.66 -10.00 -6.94
N PHE A 205 -7.42 -9.49 -8.13
CA PHE A 205 -6.19 -8.79 -8.48
C PHE A 205 -5.94 -7.57 -7.59
N VAL A 206 -6.92 -6.67 -7.45
CA VAL A 206 -6.78 -5.46 -6.64
C VAL A 206 -6.57 -5.80 -5.17
N SER A 207 -7.39 -6.70 -4.63
CA SER A 207 -7.28 -7.14 -3.24
C SER A 207 -5.93 -7.82 -2.99
N GLY A 208 -5.45 -8.67 -3.91
CA GLY A 208 -4.13 -9.30 -3.83
C GLY A 208 -2.99 -8.28 -3.85
N PHE A 209 -3.08 -7.27 -4.71
CA PHE A 209 -2.12 -6.15 -4.74
C PHE A 209 -2.07 -5.41 -3.41
N TRP A 210 -3.22 -5.01 -2.85
CA TRP A 210 -3.26 -4.35 -1.56
C TRP A 210 -2.77 -5.24 -0.41
N ASN A 211 -3.05 -6.54 -0.41
CA ASN A 211 -2.52 -7.44 0.62
C ASN A 211 -0.99 -7.56 0.55
N ALA A 212 -0.40 -7.72 -0.63
CA ALA A 212 1.05 -7.76 -0.80
C ALA A 212 1.73 -6.47 -0.30
N LEU A 213 1.05 -5.34 -0.48
CA LEU A 213 1.51 -4.06 0.03
C LEU A 213 1.38 -3.93 1.54
N GLY A 214 0.34 -4.52 2.12
CA GLY A 214 0.16 -4.62 3.56
C GLY A 214 1.23 -5.46 4.20
N GLU A 215 1.61 -6.58 3.60
CA GLU A 215 2.73 -7.42 4.06
C GLU A 215 4.04 -6.61 4.10
N ALA A 216 4.35 -5.86 3.04
CA ALA A 216 5.54 -5.01 3.03
C ALA A 216 5.47 -3.86 4.07
N ALA A 217 4.28 -3.31 4.34
CA ALA A 217 4.08 -2.30 5.39
C ALA A 217 4.25 -2.90 6.79
N PHE A 218 3.72 -4.10 7.01
CA PHE A 218 3.88 -4.88 8.23
C PHE A 218 5.35 -5.21 8.51
N GLN A 219 6.10 -5.65 7.50
CA GLN A 219 7.53 -5.92 7.66
C GLN A 219 8.31 -4.66 8.09
N ARG A 220 8.00 -3.50 7.49
CA ARG A 220 8.62 -2.22 7.91
C ARG A 220 8.23 -1.81 9.32
N ALA A 221 6.97 -2.00 9.71
CA ALA A 221 6.53 -1.75 11.09
C ALA A 221 7.29 -2.65 12.08
N LEU A 222 7.48 -3.92 11.73
CA LEU A 222 8.23 -4.89 12.53
C LEU A 222 9.73 -4.58 12.62
N GLU A 223 10.32 -3.95 11.60
CA GLU A 223 11.71 -3.46 11.68
C GLU A 223 11.84 -2.35 12.74
N TYR A 224 10.84 -1.48 12.86
CA TYR A 224 10.84 -0.40 13.85
C TYR A 224 10.69 -0.91 15.28
N THR A 225 9.98 -2.02 15.51
CA THR A 225 9.91 -2.65 16.85
C THR A 225 11.23 -3.32 17.26
N LYS A 226 12.14 -3.54 16.32
CA LYS A 226 13.45 -4.17 16.55
C LYS A 226 14.61 -3.17 16.60
N LEU A 227 14.31 -1.86 16.65
CA LEU A 227 15.35 -0.84 16.73
C LEU A 227 16.22 -1.02 17.98
N PRO A 228 17.55 -0.81 17.86
CA PRO A 228 18.45 -0.88 18.99
C PRO A 228 18.15 0.27 19.95
N LEU A 229 17.93 -0.09 21.22
CA LEU A 229 17.75 0.89 22.28
C LEU A 229 19.10 1.55 22.61
N GLU A 230 19.06 2.85 22.88
CA GLU A 230 20.20 3.60 23.36
C GLU A 230 20.66 3.01 24.71
N LYS A 231 21.96 2.74 24.83
CA LYS A 231 22.51 2.19 26.06
C LYS A 231 22.27 3.20 27.18
N PRO A 232 21.87 2.77 28.39
CA PRO A 232 21.69 3.68 29.51
C PRO A 232 22.99 4.45 29.73
N TYR A 233 22.88 5.78 29.81
CA TYR A 233 24.01 6.64 30.06
C TYR A 233 24.55 6.31 31.45
N TYR A 234 25.70 5.64 31.53
CA TYR A 234 26.41 5.45 32.79
C TYR A 234 26.92 6.82 33.23
N VAL A 235 26.10 7.57 33.96
CA VAL A 235 26.62 8.64 34.82
C VAL A 235 27.44 7.93 35.87
N GLY A 236 28.74 7.81 35.63
CA GLY A 236 29.66 7.32 36.64
C GLY A 236 29.37 8.10 37.91
N LYS A 237 28.88 7.41 38.95
CA LYS A 237 28.80 8.01 40.28
C LYS A 237 30.17 8.57 40.55
N ILE A 238 30.28 9.90 40.63
CA ILE A 238 31.48 10.55 41.15
C ILE A 238 31.54 10.07 42.60
N THR A 239 32.23 8.96 42.84
CA THR A 239 32.59 8.53 44.19
C THR A 239 33.29 9.72 44.84
N GLY A 240 32.91 10.07 46.07
CA GLY A 240 33.29 11.33 46.74
C GLY A 240 34.78 11.70 46.69
N SER A 241 35.66 10.74 46.39
CA SER A 241 37.08 10.95 46.09
C SER A 241 37.38 11.80 44.83
N GLN A 242 36.52 11.83 43.80
CA GLN A 242 36.75 12.64 42.59
C GLN A 242 36.19 14.06 42.72
N SER A 243 35.18 14.27 43.58
CA SER A 243 34.65 15.60 43.93
C SER A 243 35.68 16.45 44.69
N SER A 244 36.52 15.83 45.54
CA SER A 244 37.53 16.57 46.29
C SER A 244 38.67 17.06 45.39
N LYS A 245 39.13 16.22 44.46
CA LYS A 245 40.15 16.60 43.46
C LYS A 245 39.69 17.72 42.53
N LEU A 246 38.44 17.67 42.02
CA LEU A 246 37.91 18.75 41.18
C LEU A 246 37.76 20.09 41.94
N ARG A 247 37.39 20.05 43.22
CA ARG A 247 37.30 21.27 44.05
C ARG A 247 38.68 21.85 44.35
N LEU A 248 39.67 21.02 44.64
CA LEU A 248 41.07 21.43 44.86
C LEU A 248 41.69 22.08 43.61
N ASP A 249 41.48 21.50 42.43
CA ASP A 249 41.99 22.06 41.17
C ASP A 249 41.29 23.39 40.78
N SER A 250 40.02 23.56 41.16
CA SER A 250 39.31 24.83 40.96
C SER A 250 39.75 25.93 41.94
N ALA A 251 40.14 25.56 43.15
CA ALA A 251 40.68 26.49 44.15
C ALA A 251 42.11 26.92 43.81
N ALA A 252 42.94 25.99 43.32
CA ALA A 252 44.30 26.28 42.87
C ALA A 252 44.33 27.22 41.66
N ARG A 253 43.38 27.12 40.73
CA ARG A 253 43.27 28.06 39.59
C ARG A 253 42.80 29.46 39.97
N LYS A 254 41.99 29.59 41.03
CA LYS A 254 41.56 30.91 41.55
C LYS A 254 42.62 31.61 42.40
N ALA A 255 43.61 30.89 42.92
CA ALA A 255 44.73 31.48 43.66
C ALA A 255 45.87 31.98 42.74
N CYS A 256 45.81 31.69 41.44
CA CYS A 256 46.83 32.03 40.45
C CYS A 256 46.37 33.14 39.46
N SER A 257 45.25 33.80 39.75
CA SER A 257 44.71 34.98 39.07
C SER A 257 44.57 36.13 40.06
#